data_AF-A0A9W7AT64-F1
#
_entry.id   AF-A0A9W7AT64-F1
#
_cell.length_a   1.000
_cell.length_b   1.000
_cell.length_c   1.000
_cell.angle_alpha   90.00
_cell.angle_beta   90.00
_cell.angle_gamma   90.00
#
_symmetry.space_group_name_H-M   'P 1'
#
loop_
_entity.id
_entity.type
_entity.pdbx_description
1 polymer ?
#
loop_
_entity_poly.entity_id
_entity_poly.type
_entity_poly.pdbx_seq_one_letter_code
_entity_poly.pdbx_strand_id
1 'polypeptide(L)'
;MALALGGGVELEVSHYCLRHGNDYGGGRLRHWDLQASQDGGTWTTLRSHSDDQALPDAAFSTAGWAVEGGKGAFSQFRIRQTGLNSNDQYNCLWCAGIELYGVLHPPQW
;
A
#
# COMPACT_ATOMS: atom_id res chain seq x y z
N MET A 1 -7.69 -0.64 -2.26
CA MET A 1 -7.80 0.53 -1.36
C MET A 1 -7.08 1.69 -2.02
N ALA A 2 -7.64 2.91 -2.03
CA ALA A 2 -7.01 4.10 -2.59
C ALA A 2 -7.16 5.30 -1.64
N LEU A 3 -6.19 6.21 -1.67
CA LEU A 3 -6.10 7.41 -0.84
C LEU A 3 -5.63 8.59 -1.71
N ALA A 4 -6.23 9.76 -1.53
CA ALA A 4 -5.76 11.02 -2.09
C ALA A 4 -5.44 11.99 -0.94
N LEU A 5 -4.30 12.66 -1.00
CA LEU A 5 -3.86 13.60 0.05
C LEU A 5 -4.64 14.92 0.01
N GLY A 6 -5.06 15.36 -1.19
CA GLY A 6 -5.78 16.62 -1.39
C GLY A 6 -4.90 17.86 -1.24
N GLY A 7 -5.47 19.03 -1.55
CA GLY A 7 -4.83 20.33 -1.28
C GLY A 7 -3.52 20.59 -2.03
N GLY A 8 -3.24 19.88 -3.12
CA GLY A 8 -1.97 19.98 -3.86
C GLY A 8 -0.76 19.47 -3.08
N VAL A 9 -0.99 18.71 -2.00
CA VAL A 9 0.07 18.08 -1.21
C VAL A 9 0.53 16.80 -1.92
N GLU A 10 1.84 16.60 -1.94
CA GLU A 10 2.47 15.41 -2.51
C GLU A 10 3.37 14.75 -1.46
N LEU A 11 3.50 13.43 -1.53
CA LEU A 11 4.34 12.64 -0.62
C LEU A 11 5.36 11.84 -1.42
N GLU A 12 6.64 12.05 -1.14
CA GLU A 12 7.71 11.13 -1.55
C GLU A 12 7.81 10.00 -0.52
N VAL A 13 7.22 8.84 -0.84
CA VAL A 13 7.12 7.71 0.08
C VAL A 13 8.47 7.02 0.24
N SER A 14 8.92 6.88 1.48
CA SER A 14 10.12 6.14 1.88
C SER A 14 9.80 4.78 2.52
N HIS A 15 8.67 4.67 3.22
CA HIS A 15 8.22 3.45 3.89
C HIS A 15 6.70 3.41 3.92
N TYR A 16 6.15 2.21 4.03
CA TYR A 16 4.72 2.05 4.29
C TYR A 16 4.45 0.84 5.17
N CYS A 17 3.35 0.90 5.92
CA CYS A 17 2.82 -0.22 6.69
C CYS A 17 1.41 -0.57 6.19
N LEU A 18 1.08 -1.87 6.25
CA LEU A 18 -0.28 -2.35 6.06
C LEU A 18 -0.75 -3.08 7.31
N ARG A 19 -2.05 -2.97 7.58
CA ARG A 19 -2.74 -3.72 8.63
C ARG A 19 -3.75 -4.68 8.03
N HIS A 20 -3.63 -5.95 8.37
CA HIS A 20 -4.57 -6.99 7.95
C HIS A 20 -5.99 -6.66 8.42
N GLY A 21 -6.96 -6.99 7.57
CA GLY A 21 -8.34 -6.55 7.71
C GLY A 21 -9.19 -7.30 8.74
N ASN A 22 -8.68 -8.39 9.32
CA ASN A 22 -9.54 -9.36 9.98
C ASN A 22 -9.08 -9.78 11.38
N ASP A 23 -10.00 -10.32 12.18
CA ASP A 23 -9.84 -10.67 13.59
C ASP A 23 -9.23 -12.07 13.83
N TYR A 24 -8.90 -12.78 12.76
CA TYR A 24 -8.02 -13.94 12.75
C TYR A 24 -7.02 -13.78 11.60
N GLY A 25 -6.02 -14.66 11.52
CA GLY A 25 -4.96 -14.45 10.54
C GLY A 25 -5.35 -14.71 9.09
N GLY A 26 -6.39 -15.47 8.78
CA GLY A 26 -6.68 -15.87 7.39
C GLY A 26 -7.05 -14.69 6.48
N GLY A 27 -6.67 -14.78 5.21
CA GLY A 27 -6.98 -13.79 4.18
C GLY A 27 -5.96 -12.66 4.06
N ARG A 28 -4.77 -12.77 4.68
CA ARG A 28 -3.69 -11.77 4.56
C ARG A 28 -3.26 -11.59 3.11
N LEU A 29 -2.85 -10.37 2.77
CA LEU A 29 -2.30 -10.07 1.45
C LEU A 29 -1.00 -10.86 1.25
N ARG A 30 -0.83 -11.40 0.03
CA ARG A 30 0.38 -12.10 -0.43
C ARG A 30 0.97 -11.51 -1.70
N HIS A 31 0.09 -11.13 -2.64
CA HIS A 31 0.49 -10.53 -3.91
C HIS A 31 -0.20 -9.18 -4.11
N TRP A 32 0.58 -8.09 -4.08
CA TRP A 32 0.04 -6.75 -4.29
C TRP A 32 1.10 -5.78 -4.79
N ASP A 33 0.63 -4.69 -5.39
CA ASP A 33 1.43 -3.51 -5.71
C ASP A 33 1.00 -2.33 -4.83
N LEU A 34 1.99 -1.64 -4.24
CA LEU A 34 1.83 -0.25 -3.84
C LEU A 34 2.03 0.61 -5.08
N GLN A 35 1.02 1.38 -5.45
CA GLN A 35 1.07 2.28 -6.60
C GLN A 35 0.75 3.71 -6.19
N ALA A 36 1.31 4.66 -6.93
CA ALA A 36 1.07 6.07 -6.73
C ALA A 36 0.76 6.78 -8.05
N SER A 37 0.08 7.92 -7.98
CA SER A 37 -0.35 8.69 -9.13
C SER A 37 -0.40 10.17 -8.79
N GLN A 38 -0.13 11.00 -9.80
CA GLN A 38 -0.30 12.46 -9.69
C GLN A 38 -1.72 12.91 -10.05
N ASP A 39 -2.37 12.22 -10.99
CA ASP A 39 -3.63 12.61 -11.61
C ASP A 39 -4.78 11.62 -11.34
N GLY A 40 -4.48 10.44 -10.78
CA GLY A 40 -5.40 9.33 -10.59
C GLY A 40 -5.66 8.51 -11.86
N GLY A 41 -5.16 8.94 -13.02
CA GLY A 41 -5.28 8.25 -14.31
C GLY A 41 -4.09 7.32 -14.56
N THR A 42 -2.86 7.86 -14.46
CA THR A 42 -1.63 7.10 -14.70
C THR A 42 -1.01 6.68 -13.38
N TRP A 43 -0.73 5.39 -13.22
CA TRP A 43 -0.24 4.83 -11.96
C TRP A 43 1.18 4.27 -12.11
N THR A 44 2.08 4.72 -11.24
CA THR A 44 3.45 4.24 -11.11
C THR A 44 3.52 3.22 -9.97
N THR A 45 4.08 2.03 -10.23
CA THR A 45 4.32 1.04 -9.17
C THR A 45 5.53 1.46 -8.33
N LEU A 46 5.27 1.74 -7.05
CA LEU A 46 6.31 2.07 -6.07
C LEU A 46 6.98 0.81 -5.55
N ARG A 47 6.21 -0.25 -5.28
CA ARG A 47 6.72 -1.54 -4.80
C ARG A 47 5.80 -2.67 -5.21
N SER A 48 6.38 -3.81 -5.60
CA SER A 48 5.64 -5.04 -5.92
C SER A 48 5.97 -6.13 -4.90
N HIS A 49 4.95 -6.91 -4.57
CA HIS A 49 5.03 -8.03 -3.63
C HIS A 49 4.51 -9.29 -4.31
N SER A 50 5.28 -10.36 -4.21
CA SER A 50 4.89 -11.69 -4.66
C SER A 50 5.15 -12.68 -3.54
N ASP A 51 4.09 -13.35 -3.10
CA ASP A 51 4.09 -14.32 -2.01
C ASP A 51 4.74 -13.78 -0.72
N ASP A 52 4.44 -12.52 -0.39
CA ASP A 52 5.05 -11.86 0.76
C ASP A 52 4.51 -12.43 2.08
N GLN A 53 5.44 -12.89 2.93
CA GLN A 53 5.15 -13.56 4.20
C GLN A 53 5.30 -12.65 5.43
N ALA A 54 5.54 -11.35 5.24
CA ALA A 54 5.84 -10.44 6.35
C ALA A 54 4.64 -10.20 7.26
N LEU A 55 3.40 -10.29 6.75
CA LEU A 55 2.19 -10.27 7.58
C LEU A 55 2.04 -11.62 8.31
N PRO A 56 2.17 -11.66 9.65
CA PRO A 56 2.10 -12.90 10.41
C PRO A 56 0.67 -13.42 10.52
N ASP A 57 0.56 -14.70 10.88
CA ASP A 57 -0.71 -15.38 11.13
C ASP A 57 -1.34 -14.97 12.46
N ALA A 58 -1.86 -13.73 12.50
CA ALA A 58 -2.49 -13.16 13.67
C ALA A 58 -3.58 -12.15 13.28
N ALA A 59 -4.54 -11.97 14.19
CA ALA A 59 -5.58 -10.96 14.09
C ALA A 59 -4.99 -9.56 13.89
N PHE A 60 -5.52 -8.82 12.90
CA PHE A 60 -5.14 -7.44 12.58
C PHE A 60 -3.64 -7.20 12.48
N SER A 61 -2.89 -8.21 12.02
CA SER A 61 -1.43 -8.15 11.98
C SER A 61 -0.93 -7.01 11.09
N THR A 62 0.22 -6.45 11.45
CA THR A 62 0.85 -5.34 10.75
C THR A 62 2.22 -5.74 10.24
N ALA A 63 2.56 -5.27 9.04
CA ALA A 63 3.92 -5.37 8.51
C ALA A 63 4.26 -4.08 7.76
N GLY A 64 5.56 -3.79 7.67
CA GLY A 64 6.09 -2.58 7.05
C GLY A 64 7.20 -2.88 6.08
N TRP A 65 7.32 -2.05 5.06
CA TRP A 65 8.30 -2.21 3.99
C TRP A 65 8.89 -0.87 3.57
N ALA A 66 10.19 -0.84 3.33
CA ALA A 66 10.88 0.29 2.73
C ALA A 66 10.53 0.40 1.24
N VAL A 67 10.26 1.60 0.77
CA VAL A 67 10.09 1.93 -0.65
C VAL A 67 11.41 2.48 -1.15
N GLU A 68 11.93 1.90 -2.23
CA GLU A 68 13.14 2.42 -2.86
C GLU A 68 12.87 3.83 -3.38
N GLY A 69 13.74 4.76 -3.00
CA GLY A 69 13.62 6.18 -3.34
C GLY A 69 13.76 6.46 -4.83
N GLY A 70 13.57 7.73 -5.20
CA GLY A 70 13.81 8.20 -6.58
C GLY A 70 12.62 8.02 -7.54
N LYS A 71 11.42 7.73 -7.02
CA LYS A 71 10.19 7.66 -7.82
C LYS A 71 9.40 8.97 -7.84
N GLY A 72 9.82 9.96 -7.08
CA GLY A 72 9.18 11.27 -6.98
C GLY A 72 8.09 11.34 -5.90
N ALA A 73 7.50 12.52 -5.76
CA ALA A 73 6.36 12.77 -4.88
C ALA A 73 5.04 12.57 -5.63
N PHE A 74 4.01 12.08 -4.93
CA PHE A 74 2.70 11.81 -5.51
C PHE A 74 1.56 12.27 -4.60
N SER A 75 0.40 12.59 -5.19
CA SER A 75 -0.79 13.03 -4.47
C SER A 75 -1.80 11.90 -4.19
N GLN A 76 -1.72 10.78 -4.93
CA GLN A 76 -2.62 9.65 -4.80
C GLN A 76 -1.87 8.33 -4.65
N PHE A 77 -2.42 7.42 -3.86
CA PHE A 77 -1.83 6.12 -3.52
C PHE A 77 -2.88 5.03 -3.54
N ARG A 78 -2.51 3.81 -3.93
CA ARG A 78 -3.38 2.65 -3.83
C ARG A 78 -2.61 1.35 -3.56
N ILE A 79 -3.31 0.43 -2.91
CA ILE A 79 -2.96 -1.00 -2.90
C ILE A 79 -3.81 -1.69 -3.96
N ARG A 80 -3.12 -2.30 -4.92
CA ARG A 80 -3.72 -3.13 -5.96
C ARG A 80 -3.32 -4.58 -5.72
N GLN A 81 -4.28 -5.42 -5.37
CA GLN A 81 -4.03 -6.86 -5.26
C GLN A 81 -3.79 -7.47 -6.64
N THR A 82 -2.77 -8.31 -6.76
CA THR A 82 -2.30 -8.88 -8.04
C THR A 82 -2.40 -10.39 -8.10
N GLY A 83 -2.81 -11.04 -7.00
CA GLY A 83 -2.97 -12.48 -6.90
C GLY A 83 -3.81 -12.87 -5.69
N LEU A 84 -3.78 -14.15 -5.34
CA LEU A 84 -4.56 -14.69 -4.22
C LEU A 84 -4.08 -14.12 -2.87
N ASN A 85 -4.96 -14.14 -1.88
CA ASN A 85 -4.56 -13.90 -0.50
C ASN A 85 -4.15 -15.23 0.15
N SER A 86 -3.76 -15.21 1.42
CA SER A 86 -3.25 -16.40 2.14
C SER A 86 -4.28 -17.52 2.36
N ASN A 87 -5.53 -17.37 1.90
CA ASN A 87 -6.52 -18.45 1.92
C ASN A 87 -6.55 -19.23 0.60
N ASP A 88 -5.77 -18.85 -0.41
CA ASP A 88 -5.61 -19.49 -1.73
C ASP A 88 -6.92 -19.74 -2.51
N GLN A 89 -8.03 -19.15 -2.06
CA GLN A 89 -9.37 -19.36 -2.61
C GLN A 89 -10.03 -18.05 -3.05
N TYR A 90 -9.62 -16.93 -2.47
CA TYR A 90 -10.28 -15.64 -2.67
C TYR A 90 -9.28 -14.57 -3.12
N ASN A 91 -9.69 -13.77 -4.11
CA ASN A 91 -9.00 -12.55 -4.53
C ASN A 91 -9.65 -11.31 -3.89
N CYS A 92 -9.91 -11.39 -2.57
CA CYS A 92 -10.51 -10.30 -1.82
C CYS A 92 -9.42 -9.57 -1.03
N LEU A 93 -9.46 -8.23 -1.07
CA LEU A 93 -8.54 -7.36 -0.34
C LEU A 93 -8.98 -7.22 1.12
N TRP A 94 -8.23 -7.84 2.04
CA TRP A 94 -8.50 -7.78 3.48
C TRP A 94 -7.47 -6.88 4.15
N CYS A 95 -7.73 -5.57 4.07
CA CYS A 95 -6.84 -4.52 4.56
C CYS A 95 -7.65 -3.50 5.36
N ALA A 96 -7.29 -3.30 6.63
CA ALA A 96 -7.94 -2.36 7.56
C ALA A 96 -7.12 -1.08 7.81
N GLY A 97 -5.97 -0.92 7.17
CA GLY A 97 -5.15 0.26 7.35
C GLY A 97 -3.95 0.31 6.42
N ILE A 98 -3.60 1.53 6.04
CA ILE A 98 -2.35 1.87 5.38
C ILE A 98 -1.74 3.08 6.07
N GLU A 99 -0.44 3.03 6.31
CA GLU A 99 0.35 4.15 6.81
C GLU A 99 1.45 4.42 5.80
N LEU A 100 1.62 5.67 5.39
CA LEU A 100 2.63 6.11 4.44
C LEU A 100 3.58 7.07 5.13
N TYR A 101 4.88 6.82 4.98
CA TYR A 101 5.94 7.58 5.65
C TYR A 101 6.90 8.13 4.60
N GLY A 102 7.30 9.39 4.74
CA GLY A 102 8.17 10.03 3.76
C GLY A 102 8.24 11.55 3.92
N VAL A 103 8.70 12.21 2.86
CA VAL A 103 8.80 13.67 2.81
C VAL A 103 7.52 14.24 2.21
N LEU A 104 6.84 15.08 2.98
CA LEU A 104 5.64 15.77 2.53
C LEU A 104 6.03 17.08 1.84
N HIS A 105 5.61 17.25 0.60
CA HIS A 105 5.81 18.46 -0.19
C HIS A 105 4.53 19.30 -0.13
N PRO A 106 4.61 20.57 0.29
CA PRO A 106 3.46 21.46 0.31
C PRO A 106 3.03 21.82 -1.13
N PRO A 107 1.79 22.28 -1.32
CA PRO A 107 1.35 22.81 -2.61
C PRO A 107 2.27 23.93 -3.09
N GLN A 108 2.66 23.84 -4.36
CA GLN A 108 3.42 24.87 -5.06
C GLN A 108 2.42 25.88 -5.62
N TRP A 109 2.23 26.99 -4.92
CA TRP A 109 1.45 28.15 -5.37
C TRP A 109 2.35 29.27 -5.88
#